data_AF-A0A2K3JYJ9-F1
#
_entry.id   AF-A0A2K3JYJ9-F1
#
_cell.length_a   1.000
_cell.length_b   1.000
_cell.length_c   1.000
_cell.angle_alpha   90.00
_cell.angle_beta   90.00
_cell.angle_gamma   90.00
#
_symmetry.space_group_name_H-M   'P 1'
#
loop_
_entity.id
_entity.type
_entity.pdbx_description
1 polymer ?
#
loop_
_entity_poly.entity_id
_entity_poly.type
_entity_poly.pdbx_seq_one_letter_code
_entity_poly.pdbx_strand_id
1 'polypeptide(L)'
;MGAGYKVPTMHALRGNLLNKWVVDVKKQIEEYRTYWKDTGCTLMADGWTDRCRRTLINFLVYCPKGIVFIKSVDASQHSKTADMLFKLFKEVVLYVGPENVVQFVTDNAANYVAAGKLLENEFPRLYWSPCAAHCINLMLQDMGGREILRPAPTRFATNFIALQSILNHKDALRTMVTSKEWTSTHYSKDAKAKQFVEQVLDSKFWSECADIVKITEPLVRVLRIVDSEDKPAMGYLYRAMYKAREEIEKRFKRNKMKVEPYLKILDNRWDAQLRKNLHAAGYWLNPSCRFSPEYENHENTT
;
A
#
# COMPACT_ATOMS: atom_id res chain seq x y z
N MET A 1 -29.67 25.10 4.76
CA MET A 1 -30.91 24.50 4.22
C MET A 1 -32.08 25.32 4.71
N GLY A 2 -33.00 25.74 3.83
CA GLY A 2 -34.11 26.64 4.18
C GLY A 2 -35.30 25.94 4.83
N ALA A 3 -36.14 26.70 5.54
CA ALA A 3 -37.40 26.22 6.10
C ALA A 3 -38.33 25.74 4.97
N GLY A 4 -38.61 24.43 4.91
CA GLY A 4 -39.49 23.81 3.90
C GLY A 4 -38.90 22.61 3.16
N TYR A 5 -37.60 22.34 3.29
CA TYR A 5 -37.00 21.14 2.69
C TYR A 5 -37.45 19.86 3.42
N LYS A 6 -38.11 18.96 2.68
CA LYS A 6 -38.45 17.60 3.17
C LYS A 6 -37.33 16.64 2.79
N VAL A 7 -36.70 16.04 3.80
CA VAL A 7 -35.66 15.02 3.60
C VAL A 7 -36.27 13.80 2.87
N PRO A 8 -35.56 13.20 1.91
CA PRO A 8 -36.02 11.99 1.23
C PRO A 8 -36.31 10.84 2.20
N THR A 9 -37.35 10.06 1.92
CA THR A 9 -37.65 8.85 2.69
C THR A 9 -36.66 7.74 2.38
N MET A 10 -36.51 6.77 3.29
CA MET A 10 -35.68 5.58 3.06
C MET A 10 -36.10 4.83 1.79
N HIS A 11 -37.40 4.76 1.49
CA HIS A 11 -37.91 4.17 0.25
C HIS A 11 -37.48 4.93 -1.01
N ALA A 12 -37.51 6.26 -0.98
CA ALA A 12 -37.02 7.06 -2.10
C ALA A 12 -35.51 6.89 -2.27
N LEU A 13 -34.75 6.89 -1.17
CA LEU A 13 -33.30 6.70 -1.19
C LEU A 13 -32.90 5.34 -1.78
N ARG A 14 -33.49 4.24 -1.34
CA ARG A 14 -33.15 2.88 -1.84
C ARG A 14 -33.77 2.52 -3.20
N GLY A 15 -34.71 3.34 -3.68
CA GLY A 15 -35.50 3.05 -4.87
C GLY A 15 -35.16 4.01 -6.00
N ASN A 16 -36.05 4.98 -6.24
CA ASN A 16 -35.97 5.87 -7.40
C ASN A 16 -34.71 6.74 -7.41
N LEU A 17 -34.29 7.29 -6.25
CA LEU A 17 -33.09 8.12 -6.18
C LEU A 17 -31.86 7.27 -6.49
N LEU A 18 -31.66 6.12 -5.82
CA LEU A 18 -30.54 5.23 -6.11
C LEU A 18 -30.49 4.83 -7.59
N ASN A 19 -31.62 4.44 -8.19
CA ASN A 19 -31.66 4.09 -9.60
C ASN A 19 -31.23 5.25 -10.51
N LYS A 20 -31.66 6.47 -10.19
CA LYS A 20 -31.22 7.67 -10.91
C LYS A 20 -29.72 7.90 -10.78
N TRP A 21 -29.17 7.81 -9.57
CA TRP A 21 -27.73 7.92 -9.31
C TRP A 21 -26.93 6.85 -10.06
N VAL A 22 -27.43 5.61 -10.13
CA VAL A 22 -26.78 4.53 -10.90
C VAL A 22 -26.74 4.86 -12.39
N VAL A 23 -27.83 5.40 -12.96
CA VAL A 23 -27.86 5.83 -14.36
C VAL A 23 -26.88 6.98 -14.60
N ASP A 24 -26.87 7.98 -13.73
CA ASP A 24 -25.98 9.14 -13.84
C ASP A 24 -24.51 8.72 -13.76
N VAL A 25 -24.15 7.83 -12.82
CA VAL A 25 -22.79 7.27 -12.70
C VAL A 25 -22.43 6.43 -13.93
N LYS A 26 -23.34 5.59 -14.44
CA LYS A 26 -23.09 4.84 -15.68
C LYS A 26 -22.78 5.77 -16.86
N LYS A 27 -23.49 6.88 -16.99
CA LYS A 27 -23.22 7.89 -18.01
C LYS A 27 -21.83 8.52 -17.84
N GLN A 28 -21.43 8.80 -16.61
CA GLN A 28 -20.06 9.28 -16.33
C GLN A 28 -19.00 8.24 -16.73
N ILE A 29 -19.24 6.95 -16.46
CA ILE A 29 -18.32 5.86 -16.83
C ILE A 29 -18.12 5.78 -18.36
N GLU A 30 -19.16 6.05 -19.16
CA GLU A 30 -19.01 6.08 -20.63
C GLU A 30 -18.01 7.14 -21.10
N GLU A 31 -17.90 8.28 -20.40
CA GLU A 31 -16.85 9.25 -20.70
C GLU A 31 -15.46 8.67 -20.40
N TYR A 32 -15.28 7.92 -19.31
CA TYR A 32 -14.00 7.27 -18.99
C TYR A 32 -13.64 6.19 -20.03
N ARG A 33 -14.61 5.47 -20.58
CA ARG A 33 -14.36 4.46 -21.63
C ARG A 33 -13.71 5.04 -22.88
N THR A 34 -13.98 6.30 -23.22
CA THR A 34 -13.28 6.96 -24.34
C THR A 34 -11.80 7.14 -24.05
N TYR A 35 -11.44 7.60 -22.85
CA TYR A 35 -10.05 7.73 -22.41
C TYR A 35 -9.34 6.38 -22.34
N TRP A 36 -10.02 5.32 -21.92
CA TRP A 36 -9.42 3.98 -21.87
C TRP A 36 -8.99 3.47 -23.24
N LYS A 37 -9.70 3.85 -24.32
CA LYS A 37 -9.32 3.50 -25.70
C LYS A 37 -8.07 4.26 -26.15
N ASP A 38 -7.94 5.51 -25.74
CA ASP A 38 -6.86 6.39 -26.18
C ASP A 38 -5.56 6.15 -25.39
N THR A 39 -5.65 5.99 -24.06
CA THR A 39 -4.48 5.89 -23.17
C THR A 39 -4.24 4.49 -22.62
N GLY A 40 -5.19 3.58 -22.79
CA GLY A 40 -5.26 2.37 -21.98
C GLY A 40 -5.66 2.67 -20.53
N CYS A 41 -5.83 1.61 -19.74
CA CYS A 41 -6.17 1.69 -18.33
C CYS A 41 -5.52 0.56 -17.51
N THR A 42 -5.48 0.77 -16.18
CA THR A 42 -5.06 -0.22 -15.21
C THR A 42 -6.29 -0.73 -14.45
N LEU A 43 -6.53 -2.04 -14.54
CA LEU A 43 -7.52 -2.70 -13.70
C LEU A 43 -6.90 -3.07 -12.35
N MET A 44 -7.66 -2.90 -11.27
CA MET A 44 -7.23 -3.22 -9.92
C MET A 44 -8.29 -4.08 -9.23
N ALA A 45 -7.87 -5.18 -8.64
CA ALA A 45 -8.70 -6.04 -7.81
C ALA A 45 -8.19 -5.99 -6.36
N ASP A 46 -9.04 -5.48 -5.47
CA ASP A 46 -8.75 -5.38 -4.04
C ASP A 46 -9.68 -6.30 -3.25
N GLY A 47 -9.10 -7.34 -2.66
CA GLY A 47 -9.79 -8.32 -1.85
C GLY A 47 -9.61 -8.06 -0.37
N TRP A 48 -10.71 -7.90 0.38
CA TRP A 48 -10.65 -7.83 1.83
C TRP A 48 -11.58 -8.85 2.48
N THR A 49 -11.21 -9.30 3.67
CA THR A 49 -12.01 -10.24 4.47
C THR A 49 -12.31 -9.62 5.83
N ASP A 50 -13.58 -9.52 6.18
CA ASP A 50 -14.03 -8.97 7.46
C ASP A 50 -13.82 -9.97 8.62
N ARG A 51 -14.04 -9.50 9.86
CA ARG A 51 -13.94 -10.36 11.06
C ARG A 51 -15.03 -11.44 11.12
N CYS A 52 -16.12 -11.26 10.37
CA CYS A 52 -17.21 -12.23 10.19
C CYS A 52 -16.96 -13.20 9.03
N ARG A 53 -15.73 -13.24 8.48
CA ARG A 53 -15.31 -14.07 7.34
C ARG A 53 -16.03 -13.75 6.02
N ARG A 54 -16.67 -12.59 5.90
CA ARG A 54 -17.16 -12.11 4.61
C ARG A 54 -16.01 -11.63 3.77
N THR A 55 -15.92 -12.13 2.55
CA THR A 55 -14.91 -11.71 1.58
C THR A 55 -15.57 -10.91 0.49
N LEU A 56 -15.10 -9.68 0.29
CA LEU A 56 -15.49 -8.85 -0.84
C LEU A 56 -14.26 -8.59 -1.72
N ILE A 57 -14.47 -8.64 -3.04
CA ILE A 57 -13.47 -8.29 -4.04
C ILE A 57 -14.00 -7.08 -4.80
N ASN A 58 -13.30 -5.96 -4.69
CA ASN A 58 -13.62 -4.71 -5.36
C ASN A 58 -12.81 -4.60 -6.65
N PHE A 59 -13.48 -4.18 -7.73
CA PHE A 59 -12.85 -3.91 -9.01
C PHE A 59 -12.88 -2.44 -9.33
N LEU A 60 -11.71 -1.88 -9.61
CA LEU A 60 -11.49 -0.49 -9.91
C LEU A 60 -10.74 -0.38 -11.24
N VAL A 61 -11.01 0.67 -12.01
CA VAL A 61 -10.24 1.03 -13.21
C VAL A 61 -9.58 2.38 -12.99
N TYR A 62 -8.27 2.44 -13.16
CA TYR A 62 -7.51 3.67 -13.18
C TYR A 62 -7.15 4.07 -14.61
N CYS A 63 -7.25 5.36 -14.90
CA CYS A 63 -6.67 6.00 -16.08
C CYS A 63 -6.24 7.43 -15.69
N PRO A 64 -5.56 8.20 -16.57
CA PRO A 64 -5.15 9.58 -16.25
C PRO A 64 -6.28 10.53 -15.84
N LYS A 65 -7.54 10.25 -16.23
CA LYS A 65 -8.73 11.02 -15.81
C LYS A 65 -9.15 10.71 -14.36
N GLY A 66 -8.69 9.61 -13.77
CA GLY A 66 -8.99 9.20 -12.39
C GLY A 66 -9.38 7.73 -12.25
N ILE A 67 -9.93 7.40 -11.08
CA ILE A 67 -10.32 6.05 -10.69
C ILE A 67 -11.84 5.90 -10.77
N VAL A 68 -12.29 4.78 -11.34
CA VAL A 68 -13.70 4.40 -11.43
C VAL A 68 -13.90 3.08 -10.70
N PHE A 69 -14.91 3.03 -9.83
CA PHE A 69 -15.40 1.78 -9.26
C PHE A 69 -16.31 1.06 -10.26
N ILE A 70 -16.02 -0.21 -10.56
CA ILE A 70 -16.78 -1.02 -11.51
C ILE A 70 -17.81 -1.87 -10.80
N LYS A 71 -17.36 -2.75 -9.91
CA LYS A 71 -18.23 -3.65 -9.15
C LYS A 71 -17.53 -4.18 -7.90
N SER A 72 -18.34 -4.66 -6.95
CA SER A 72 -17.88 -5.46 -5.83
C SER A 72 -18.53 -6.84 -5.89
N VAL A 73 -17.79 -7.87 -5.54
CA VAL A 73 -18.21 -9.27 -5.64
C VAL A 73 -18.06 -9.93 -4.29
N ASP A 74 -19.14 -10.53 -3.79
CA ASP A 74 -19.12 -11.34 -2.57
C ASP A 74 -18.57 -12.75 -2.87
N ALA A 75 -17.36 -13.00 -2.36
CA ALA A 75 -16.64 -14.26 -2.49
C ALA A 75 -16.67 -15.08 -1.18
N SER A 76 -17.57 -14.78 -0.25
CA SER A 76 -17.63 -15.43 1.08
C SER A 76 -17.95 -16.92 1.02
N GLN A 77 -18.79 -17.33 0.06
CA GLN A 77 -19.26 -18.72 -0.07
C GLN A 77 -18.38 -19.58 -0.99
N HIS A 78 -17.39 -18.99 -1.64
CA HIS A 78 -16.57 -19.68 -2.64
C HIS A 78 -15.20 -20.02 -2.04
N SER A 79 -14.69 -21.22 -2.31
CA SER A 79 -13.27 -21.48 -2.13
C SER A 79 -12.52 -20.51 -3.04
N LYS A 80 -11.62 -19.71 -2.48
CA LYS A 80 -10.86 -18.68 -3.21
C LYS A 80 -9.77 -19.32 -4.07
N THR A 81 -10.13 -20.25 -4.94
CA THR A 81 -9.19 -20.92 -5.84
C THR A 81 -8.71 -19.95 -6.90
N ALA A 82 -7.52 -20.21 -7.44
CA ALA A 82 -6.96 -19.43 -8.53
C ALA A 82 -7.89 -19.42 -9.75
N ASP A 83 -8.54 -20.55 -10.07
CA ASP A 83 -9.44 -20.66 -11.22
C ASP A 83 -10.71 -19.80 -11.08
N MET A 84 -11.29 -19.73 -9.88
CA MET A 84 -12.46 -18.90 -9.63
C MET A 84 -12.10 -17.42 -9.77
N LEU A 85 -10.98 -17.00 -9.17
CA LEU A 85 -10.47 -15.64 -9.30
C LEU A 85 -10.14 -15.30 -10.75
N PHE A 86 -9.50 -16.21 -11.49
CA PHE A 86 -9.19 -16.02 -12.91
C PHE A 86 -10.46 -15.80 -13.74
N LYS A 87 -11.51 -16.61 -13.55
CA LYS A 87 -12.80 -16.42 -14.24
C LYS A 87 -13.38 -15.03 -13.95
N LEU A 88 -13.32 -14.59 -12.69
CA LEU A 88 -13.82 -13.29 -12.28
C LEU A 88 -13.01 -12.15 -12.89
N PHE A 89 -11.67 -12.25 -12.89
CA PHE A 89 -10.79 -11.25 -13.49
C PHE A 89 -11.00 -11.16 -14.99
N LYS A 90 -11.12 -12.31 -15.66
CA LYS A 90 -11.42 -12.40 -17.09
C LYS A 90 -12.74 -11.71 -17.43
N GLU A 91 -13.80 -11.90 -16.64
CA GLU A 91 -15.08 -11.21 -16.85
C GLU A 91 -14.91 -9.69 -16.81
N VAL A 92 -14.14 -9.17 -15.85
CA VAL A 92 -13.90 -7.73 -15.71
C VAL A 92 -13.03 -7.18 -16.85
N VAL A 93 -12.00 -7.92 -17.28
CA VAL A 93 -11.19 -7.56 -18.45
C VAL A 93 -12.07 -7.47 -19.71
N LEU A 94 -12.93 -8.47 -19.93
CA LEU A 94 -13.85 -8.48 -21.08
C LEU A 94 -14.88 -7.34 -21.01
N TYR A 95 -15.35 -6.97 -19.81
CA TYR A 95 -16.26 -5.85 -19.62
C TYR A 95 -15.63 -4.48 -19.97
N VAL A 96 -14.35 -4.30 -19.65
CA VAL A 96 -13.59 -3.08 -19.98
C VAL A 96 -13.16 -3.07 -21.45
N GLY A 97 -12.93 -4.25 -22.02
CA GLY A 97 -12.37 -4.43 -23.36
C GLY A 97 -10.87 -4.74 -23.24
N PRO A 98 -10.41 -5.95 -23.56
CA PRO A 98 -9.03 -6.37 -23.36
C PRO A 98 -8.01 -5.49 -24.12
N GLU A 99 -8.41 -4.89 -25.24
CA GLU A 99 -7.60 -3.93 -25.99
C GLU A 99 -7.31 -2.63 -25.24
N ASN A 100 -8.13 -2.29 -24.25
CA ASN A 100 -8.01 -1.07 -23.45
C ASN A 100 -7.25 -1.32 -22.14
N VAL A 101 -6.99 -2.58 -21.76
CA VAL A 101 -6.36 -2.92 -20.49
C VAL A 101 -4.86 -3.15 -20.69
N VAL A 102 -4.04 -2.26 -20.13
CA VAL A 102 -2.58 -2.35 -20.19
C VAL A 102 -2.03 -3.16 -19.02
N GLN A 103 -2.63 -2.99 -17.84
CA GLN A 103 -2.15 -3.58 -16.60
C GLN A 103 -3.31 -4.10 -15.75
N PHE A 104 -3.08 -5.21 -15.05
CA PHE A 104 -3.96 -5.73 -14.01
C PHE A 104 -3.19 -5.88 -12.70
N VAL A 105 -3.66 -5.22 -11.64
CA VAL A 105 -3.06 -5.21 -10.31
C VAL A 105 -3.92 -5.98 -9.33
N THR A 106 -3.29 -6.88 -8.57
CA THR A 106 -3.97 -7.66 -7.51
C THR A 106 -3.21 -7.62 -6.20
N ASP A 107 -3.80 -8.14 -5.13
CA ASP A 107 -3.03 -8.52 -3.95
C ASP A 107 -1.96 -9.59 -4.27
N ASN A 108 -1.09 -9.88 -3.30
CA ASN A 108 0.03 -10.81 -3.42
C ASN A 108 -0.27 -12.20 -2.82
N ALA A 109 -1.53 -12.52 -2.49
CA ALA A 109 -1.89 -13.82 -1.98
C ALA A 109 -1.69 -14.89 -3.06
N ALA A 110 -1.30 -16.11 -2.68
CA ALA A 110 -0.86 -17.14 -3.61
C ALA A 110 -1.89 -17.47 -4.72
N ASN A 111 -3.18 -17.46 -4.36
CA ASN A 111 -4.29 -17.66 -5.28
C ASN A 111 -4.49 -16.49 -6.27
N TYR A 112 -4.31 -15.24 -5.83
CA TYR A 112 -4.33 -14.08 -6.71
C TYR A 112 -3.13 -14.05 -7.65
N VAL A 113 -1.94 -14.40 -7.15
CA VAL A 113 -0.73 -14.53 -7.97
C VAL A 113 -0.93 -15.58 -9.07
N ALA A 114 -1.47 -16.74 -8.73
CA ALA A 114 -1.76 -17.79 -9.70
C ALA A 114 -2.80 -17.33 -10.73
N ALA A 115 -3.90 -16.70 -10.29
CA ALA A 115 -4.93 -16.17 -11.17
C ALA A 115 -4.42 -15.06 -12.10
N GLY A 116 -3.56 -14.17 -11.58
CA GLY A 116 -2.94 -13.09 -12.35
C GLY A 116 -2.01 -13.60 -13.45
N LYS A 117 -1.22 -14.65 -13.15
CA LYS A 117 -0.38 -15.33 -14.15
C LYS A 117 -1.22 -16.00 -15.25
N LEU A 118 -2.34 -16.63 -14.88
CA LEU A 118 -3.28 -17.19 -15.88
C LEU A 118 -3.87 -16.08 -16.77
N LEU A 119 -4.16 -14.91 -16.19
CA LEU A 119 -4.68 -13.76 -16.92
C LEU A 119 -3.67 -13.19 -17.92
N GLU A 120 -2.41 -13.04 -17.51
CA GLU A 120 -1.31 -12.58 -18.38
C GLU A 120 -1.04 -13.55 -19.55
N ASN A 121 -1.18 -14.86 -19.32
CA ASN A 121 -1.09 -15.86 -20.39
C ASN A 121 -2.27 -15.80 -21.38
N GLU A 122 -3.49 -15.54 -20.89
CA GLU A 122 -4.70 -15.45 -21.73
C GLU A 122 -4.74 -14.17 -22.57
N PHE A 123 -4.21 -13.06 -22.04
CA PHE A 123 -4.26 -11.75 -22.67
C PHE A 123 -2.83 -11.20 -22.87
N PRO A 124 -2.14 -11.52 -23.99
CA PRO A 124 -0.72 -11.20 -24.18
C PRO A 124 -0.34 -9.70 -24.18
N ARG A 125 -1.33 -8.80 -24.32
CA ARG A 125 -1.12 -7.34 -24.27
C ARG A 125 -1.27 -6.75 -22.86
N LEU A 126 -1.75 -7.55 -21.91
CA LEU A 126 -2.01 -7.16 -20.54
C LEU A 126 -0.87 -7.66 -19.65
N TYR A 127 -0.32 -6.76 -18.84
CA TYR A 127 0.69 -7.12 -17.83
C TYR A 127 0.04 -7.31 -16.46
N TRP A 128 0.38 -8.40 -15.77
CA TRP A 128 -0.02 -8.58 -14.38
C TRP A 128 1.10 -8.16 -13.41
N SER A 129 0.71 -7.48 -12.33
CA SER A 129 1.65 -7.12 -11.26
C SER A 129 0.99 -7.21 -9.88
N PRO A 130 1.71 -7.66 -8.84
CA PRO A 130 1.21 -7.59 -7.48
C PRO A 130 1.19 -6.12 -6.99
N CYS A 131 0.33 -5.85 -6.01
CA CYS A 131 0.19 -4.54 -5.40
C CYS A 131 1.48 -4.11 -4.68
N ALA A 132 2.02 -2.96 -5.08
CA ALA A 132 3.26 -2.42 -4.53
C ALA A 132 3.16 -2.14 -3.03
N ALA A 133 2.07 -1.52 -2.57
CA ALA A 133 1.85 -1.23 -1.15
C ALA A 133 1.86 -2.52 -0.32
N HIS A 134 1.20 -3.56 -0.82
CA HIS A 134 1.17 -4.86 -0.15
C HIS A 134 2.55 -5.53 -0.12
N CYS A 135 3.31 -5.50 -1.23
CA CYS A 135 4.68 -6.02 -1.28
C CYS A 135 5.61 -5.31 -0.29
N ILE A 136 5.56 -3.97 -0.22
CA ILE A 136 6.37 -3.18 0.73
C ILE A 136 5.97 -3.50 2.17
N ASN A 137 4.67 -3.65 2.44
CA ASN A 137 4.20 -4.06 3.75
C ASN A 137 4.72 -5.47 4.13
N LEU A 138 4.74 -6.44 3.20
CA LEU A 138 5.33 -7.76 3.44
C LEU A 138 6.83 -7.67 3.75
N MET A 139 7.58 -6.81 3.04
CA MET A 139 8.99 -6.56 3.38
C MET A 139 9.12 -6.10 4.84
N LEU A 140 8.32 -5.11 5.25
CA LEU A 140 8.33 -4.60 6.63
C LEU A 140 7.94 -5.69 7.65
N GLN A 141 7.04 -6.61 7.31
CA GLN A 141 6.66 -7.73 8.15
C GLN A 141 7.77 -8.77 8.28
N ASP A 142 8.44 -9.11 7.17
CA ASP A 142 9.58 -10.04 7.15
C ASP A 142 10.78 -9.49 7.96
N MET A 143 10.90 -8.17 8.08
CA MET A 143 11.87 -7.51 8.96
C MET A 143 11.50 -7.58 10.45
N GLY A 144 10.44 -8.31 10.81
CA GLY A 144 9.97 -8.47 12.19
C GLY A 144 8.86 -7.50 12.59
N GLY A 145 8.35 -6.68 11.67
CA GLY A 145 7.25 -5.76 11.94
C GLY A 145 5.92 -6.47 12.16
N ARG A 146 5.24 -6.19 13.28
CA ARG A 146 3.85 -6.64 13.52
C ARG A 146 2.97 -5.54 14.04
N GLU A 147 1.80 -5.39 13.39
CA GLU A 147 0.56 -4.73 13.84
C GLU A 147 0.37 -4.62 15.38
N ILE A 148 0.82 -3.57 16.08
CA ILE A 148 0.48 -3.30 17.49
C ILE A 148 -0.96 -2.79 17.56
N LEU A 149 -1.30 -1.82 16.69
CA LEU A 149 -2.66 -1.34 16.49
C LEU A 149 -2.96 -1.36 14.99
N ARG A 150 -4.10 -1.96 14.62
CA ARG A 150 -4.71 -1.88 13.29
C ARG A 150 -5.87 -0.89 13.34
N PRO A 151 -5.63 0.43 13.23
CA PRO A 151 -6.71 1.41 13.20
C PRO A 151 -7.62 1.23 11.98
N ALA A 152 -7.08 0.68 10.88
CA ALA A 152 -7.84 0.24 9.72
C ALA A 152 -7.16 -0.99 9.08
N PRO A 153 -7.91 -1.88 8.37
CA PRO A 153 -7.35 -3.06 7.70
C PRO A 153 -6.24 -2.77 6.68
N THR A 154 -6.17 -1.54 6.15
CA THR A 154 -5.28 -1.12 5.06
C THR A 154 -4.15 -0.18 5.49
N ARG A 155 -4.07 0.25 6.76
CA ARG A 155 -3.04 1.19 7.23
C ARG A 155 -1.74 0.50 7.61
N PHE A 156 -0.99 0.13 6.58
CA PHE A 156 0.34 -0.45 6.69
C PHE A 156 1.30 0.44 7.51
N ALA A 157 2.34 -0.20 8.07
CA ALA A 157 3.45 0.45 8.77
C ALA A 157 3.11 1.28 10.03
N THR A 158 1.88 1.18 10.56
CA THR A 158 1.43 1.96 11.73
C THR A 158 2.41 1.87 12.91
N ASN A 159 3.02 0.71 13.18
CA ASN A 159 3.94 0.55 14.31
C ASN A 159 5.29 1.22 14.09
N PHE A 160 5.77 1.26 12.85
CA PHE A 160 7.01 1.95 12.53
C PHE A 160 6.83 3.46 12.67
N ILE A 161 5.67 3.97 12.26
CA ILE A 161 5.30 5.38 12.48
C ILE A 161 5.15 5.67 13.98
N ALA A 162 4.50 4.78 14.74
CA ALA A 162 4.37 4.91 16.18
C ALA A 162 5.73 4.87 16.89
N LEU A 163 6.62 3.94 16.52
CA LEU A 163 7.97 3.83 17.05
C LEU A 163 8.81 5.07 16.74
N GLN A 164 8.73 5.58 15.51
CA GLN A 164 9.35 6.85 15.13
C GLN A 164 8.84 7.99 16.01
N SER A 165 7.53 8.07 16.25
CA SER A 165 6.93 9.08 17.11
C SER A 165 7.43 8.95 18.56
N ILE A 166 7.48 7.74 19.10
CA ILE A 166 8.00 7.45 20.46
C ILE A 166 9.47 7.87 20.55
N LEU A 167 10.28 7.54 19.55
CA LEU A 167 11.69 7.92 19.48
C LEU A 167 11.89 9.44 19.43
N ASN A 168 11.06 10.15 18.66
CA ASN A 168 11.12 11.62 18.59
C ASN A 168 10.77 12.29 19.94
N HIS A 169 10.00 11.62 20.79
CA HIS A 169 9.62 12.10 22.12
C HIS A 169 10.46 11.49 23.25
N LYS A 170 11.59 10.82 22.95
CA LYS A 170 12.47 10.17 23.92
C LYS A 170 12.80 11.06 25.12
N ASP A 171 13.24 12.29 24.89
CA ASP A 171 13.69 13.18 25.97
C ASP A 171 12.51 13.70 26.81
N ALA A 172 11.38 13.97 26.17
CA ALA A 172 10.14 14.31 26.86
C ALA A 172 9.63 13.15 27.73
N LEU A 173 9.70 11.91 27.23
CA LEU A 173 9.34 10.71 27.97
C LEU A 173 10.26 10.49 29.18
N ARG A 174 11.58 10.65 29.00
CA ARG A 174 12.57 10.59 30.08
C ARG A 174 12.33 11.64 31.15
N THR A 175 12.03 12.87 30.73
CA THR A 175 11.68 13.98 31.64
C THR A 175 10.40 13.66 32.41
N MET A 176 9.39 13.13 31.72
CA MET A 176 8.11 12.76 32.34
C MET A 176 8.28 11.68 33.42
N VAL A 177 8.98 10.58 33.12
CA VAL A 177 9.12 9.47 34.08
C VAL A 177 10.03 9.79 35.27
N THR A 178 10.84 10.83 35.18
CA THR A 178 11.73 11.31 36.26
C THR A 178 11.15 12.51 37.02
N SER A 179 10.00 13.03 36.60
CA SER A 179 9.35 14.19 37.20
C SER A 179 8.80 13.89 38.61
N LYS A 180 8.69 14.95 39.44
CA LYS A 180 8.08 14.83 40.78
C LYS A 180 6.60 14.48 40.67
N GLU A 181 5.94 15.05 39.65
CA GLU A 181 4.54 14.83 39.32
C GLU A 181 4.28 13.35 39.07
N TRP A 182 5.06 12.70 38.19
CA TRP A 182 4.94 11.26 37.90
C TRP A 182 5.22 10.39 39.13
N THR A 183 6.36 10.63 39.80
CA THR A 183 6.81 9.81 40.93
C THR A 183 5.86 9.88 42.13
N SER A 184 5.14 11.00 42.30
CA SER A 184 4.13 11.17 43.34
C SER A 184 2.79 10.46 43.07
N THR A 185 2.52 10.03 41.84
CA THR A 185 1.25 9.37 41.49
C THR A 185 1.10 7.97 42.08
N HIS A 186 -0.14 7.48 42.22
CA HIS A 186 -0.38 6.08 42.56
C HIS A 186 0.04 5.13 41.42
N TYR A 187 -0.07 5.57 40.16
CA TYR A 187 0.26 4.76 38.99
C TYR A 187 1.74 4.38 38.90
N SER A 188 2.65 5.24 39.38
CA SER A 188 4.09 4.96 39.37
C SER A 188 4.49 3.72 40.18
N LYS A 189 3.62 3.29 41.12
CA LYS A 189 3.84 2.12 41.96
C LYS A 189 3.46 0.81 41.27
N ASP A 190 2.68 0.86 40.20
CA ASP A 190 2.24 -0.30 39.42
C ASP A 190 3.44 -1.03 38.79
N ALA A 191 3.40 -2.36 38.76
CA ALA A 191 4.47 -3.17 38.19
C ALA A 191 4.73 -2.87 36.70
N LYS A 192 3.68 -2.64 35.91
CA LYS A 192 3.80 -2.28 34.49
C LYS A 192 4.39 -0.89 34.32
N ALA A 193 4.02 0.05 35.19
CA ALA A 193 4.60 1.39 35.18
C ALA A 193 6.10 1.35 35.48
N LYS A 194 6.54 0.55 36.46
CA LYS A 194 7.97 0.36 36.76
C LYS A 194 8.75 -0.21 35.58
N GLN A 195 8.23 -1.26 34.93
CA GLN A 195 8.83 -1.82 33.72
C GLN A 195 8.94 -0.78 32.59
N PHE A 196 7.90 0.04 32.41
CA PHE A 196 7.92 1.12 31.43
C PHE A 196 9.00 2.16 31.75
N VAL A 197 9.14 2.58 33.02
CA VAL A 197 10.20 3.51 33.44
C VAL A 197 11.58 2.92 33.18
N GLU A 198 11.81 1.65 33.53
CA GLU A 198 13.08 0.96 33.28
C GLU A 198 13.44 0.97 31.79
N GLN A 199 12.49 0.66 30.90
CA GLN A 199 12.70 0.70 29.45
C GLN A 199 12.96 2.12 28.92
N VAL A 200 12.21 3.13 29.39
CA VAL A 200 12.38 4.54 28.97
C VAL A 200 13.74 5.10 29.42
N LEU A 201 14.30 4.61 30.51
CA LEU A 201 15.62 5.03 30.97
C LEU A 201 16.76 4.24 30.29
N ASP A 202 16.50 3.01 29.84
CA ASP A 202 17.50 2.15 29.20
C ASP A 202 18.05 2.75 27.88
N SER A 203 19.36 2.99 27.85
CA SER A 203 20.06 3.47 26.66
C SER A 203 20.05 2.46 25.51
N LYS A 204 20.10 1.15 25.81
CA LYS A 204 20.14 0.09 24.82
C LYS A 204 18.81 0.02 24.07
N PHE A 205 17.69 0.03 24.79
CA PHE A 205 16.35 0.15 24.21
C PHE A 205 16.26 1.27 23.17
N TRP A 206 16.70 2.49 23.50
CA TRP A 206 16.64 3.60 22.54
C TRP A 206 17.58 3.45 21.36
N SER A 207 18.77 2.86 21.56
CA SER A 207 19.68 2.56 20.45
C SER A 207 19.06 1.55 19.48
N GLU A 208 18.38 0.53 20.00
CA GLU A 208 17.67 -0.47 19.19
C GLU A 208 16.49 0.16 18.44
N CYS A 209 15.69 0.99 19.11
CA CYS A 209 14.61 1.75 18.47
C CYS A 209 15.12 2.62 17.32
N ALA A 210 16.23 3.33 17.53
CA ALA A 210 16.84 4.17 16.52
C ALA A 210 17.32 3.35 15.31
N ASP A 211 17.85 2.16 15.53
CA ASP A 211 18.30 1.30 14.43
C ASP A 211 17.12 0.74 13.63
N ILE A 212 16.03 0.31 14.29
CA ILE A 212 14.80 -0.13 13.61
C ILE A 212 14.25 1.01 12.74
N VAL A 213 14.16 2.22 13.29
CA VAL A 213 13.71 3.42 12.56
C VAL A 213 14.62 3.69 11.36
N LYS A 214 15.95 3.66 11.52
CA LYS A 214 16.88 3.93 10.43
C LYS A 214 16.70 2.96 9.24
N ILE A 215 16.40 1.69 9.52
CA ILE A 215 16.15 0.65 8.52
C ILE A 215 14.79 0.83 7.84
N THR A 216 13.75 1.15 8.62
CA THR A 216 12.36 1.05 8.16
C THR A 216 11.83 2.35 7.56
N GLU A 217 12.30 3.52 8.02
CA GLU A 217 11.85 4.84 7.56
C GLU A 217 11.95 5.00 6.02
N PRO A 218 13.05 4.62 5.33
CA PRO A 218 13.10 4.74 3.88
C PRO A 218 11.99 3.94 3.18
N LEU A 219 11.66 2.74 3.65
CA LEU A 219 10.57 1.92 3.12
C LEU A 219 9.19 2.50 3.43
N VAL A 220 9.00 3.07 4.62
CA VAL A 220 7.75 3.79 4.96
C VAL A 220 7.54 4.98 4.03
N ARG A 221 8.61 5.67 3.58
CA ARG A 221 8.48 6.72 2.57
C ARG A 221 8.09 6.18 1.20
N VAL A 222 8.65 5.05 0.75
CA VAL A 222 8.20 4.40 -0.50
C VAL A 222 6.72 4.01 -0.40
N LEU A 223 6.32 3.43 0.73
CA LEU A 223 4.93 3.07 1.00
C LEU A 223 3.99 4.27 0.87
N ARG A 224 4.36 5.43 1.42
CA ARG A 224 3.58 6.67 1.27
C ARG A 224 3.48 7.16 -0.17
N ILE A 225 4.49 6.91 -1.01
CA ILE A 225 4.44 7.26 -2.44
C ILE A 225 3.42 6.40 -3.17
N VAL A 226 3.39 5.09 -2.88
CA VAL A 226 2.45 4.17 -3.56
C VAL A 226 1.02 4.25 -3.05
N ASP A 227 0.84 4.75 -1.83
CA ASP A 227 -0.47 4.94 -1.18
C ASP A 227 -1.04 6.36 -1.37
N SER A 228 -0.27 7.27 -2.01
CA SER A 228 -0.71 8.64 -2.28
C SER A 228 -1.59 8.71 -3.52
N GLU A 229 -2.68 9.47 -3.43
CA GLU A 229 -3.56 9.80 -4.57
C GLU A 229 -3.10 11.06 -5.33
N ASP A 230 -2.09 11.78 -4.82
CA ASP A 230 -1.68 13.09 -5.36
C ASP A 230 -0.91 12.97 -6.67
N LYS A 231 -0.14 11.89 -6.85
CA LYS A 231 0.69 11.66 -8.03
C LYS A 231 0.71 10.18 -8.43
N PRO A 232 0.74 9.86 -9.72
CA PRO A 232 0.86 8.47 -10.18
C PRO A 232 2.16 7.83 -9.67
N ALA A 233 2.04 6.82 -8.80
CA ALA A 233 3.18 6.17 -8.17
C ALA A 233 4.09 5.41 -9.16
N MET A 234 3.53 4.98 -10.30
CA MET A 234 4.19 4.12 -11.28
C MET A 234 5.54 4.65 -11.76
N GLY A 235 5.63 5.97 -12.00
CA GLY A 235 6.85 6.61 -12.49
C GLY A 235 7.91 6.88 -11.42
N TYR A 236 7.60 6.66 -10.14
CA TYR A 236 8.48 6.97 -9.02
C TYR A 236 8.92 5.73 -8.24
N LEU A 237 8.12 4.66 -8.26
CA LEU A 237 8.34 3.46 -7.45
C LEU A 237 9.74 2.85 -7.63
N TYR A 238 10.18 2.64 -8.87
CA TYR A 238 11.48 2.02 -9.15
C TYR A 238 12.63 2.82 -8.51
N ARG A 239 12.68 4.13 -8.76
CA ARG A 239 13.67 5.03 -8.15
C ARG A 239 13.57 5.06 -6.64
N ALA A 240 12.36 5.14 -6.10
CA ALA A 240 12.13 5.23 -4.67
C ALA A 240 12.64 3.99 -3.93
N MET A 241 12.43 2.79 -4.50
CA MET A 241 12.98 1.54 -3.96
C MET A 241 14.51 1.51 -4.00
N TYR A 242 15.12 1.92 -5.11
CA TYR A 242 16.57 1.96 -5.22
C TYR A 242 17.18 2.95 -4.21
N LYS A 243 16.62 4.16 -4.11
CA LYS A 243 17.02 5.17 -3.12
C LYS A 243 16.85 4.67 -1.69
N ALA A 244 15.74 4.01 -1.38
CA ALA A 244 15.50 3.46 -0.05
C ALA A 244 16.57 2.44 0.33
N ARG A 245 16.91 1.53 -0.59
CA ARG A 245 17.99 0.54 -0.40
C ARG A 245 19.34 1.22 -0.14
N GLU A 246 19.75 2.14 -1.01
CA GLU A 246 21.02 2.85 -0.87
C GLU A 246 21.11 3.63 0.45
N GLU A 247 20.00 4.26 0.85
CA GLU A 247 19.97 5.06 2.06
C GLU A 247 20.10 4.18 3.31
N ILE A 248 19.44 3.02 3.34
CA ILE A 248 19.63 2.01 4.38
C ILE A 248 21.11 1.61 4.47
N GLU A 249 21.74 1.29 3.33
CA GLU A 249 23.15 0.93 3.31
C GLU A 249 24.05 2.09 3.79
N LYS A 250 23.77 3.32 3.35
CA LYS A 250 24.50 4.54 3.74
C LYS A 250 24.40 4.80 5.25
N ARG A 251 23.23 4.59 5.86
CA ARG A 251 22.98 4.76 7.31
C ARG A 251 23.76 3.76 8.17
N PHE A 252 24.11 2.59 7.63
CA PHE A 252 24.81 1.51 8.32
C PHE A 252 26.23 1.22 7.77
N LYS A 253 26.87 2.18 7.09
CA LYS A 253 28.23 2.01 6.51
C LYS A 253 29.27 1.42 7.46
N ARG A 254 29.21 1.78 8.75
CA ARG A 254 30.15 1.32 9.79
C ARG A 254 29.77 -0.04 10.41
N ASN A 255 28.57 -0.56 10.12
CA ASN A 255 28.07 -1.81 10.69
C ASN A 255 27.22 -2.58 9.65
N LYS A 256 27.86 -2.96 8.54
CA LYS A 256 27.19 -3.61 7.40
C LYS A 256 26.56 -4.96 7.78
N MET A 257 27.23 -5.74 8.63
CA MET A 257 26.74 -7.05 9.08
C MET A 257 25.37 -6.97 9.77
N LYS A 258 25.09 -5.86 10.47
CA LYS A 258 23.81 -5.65 11.14
C LYS A 258 22.66 -5.45 10.14
N VAL A 259 22.91 -4.81 9.00
CA VAL A 259 21.86 -4.44 8.04
C VAL A 259 21.68 -5.44 6.91
N GLU A 260 22.70 -6.26 6.63
CA GLU A 260 22.73 -7.20 5.51
C GLU A 260 21.52 -8.16 5.46
N PRO A 261 21.01 -8.73 6.56
CA PRO A 261 19.82 -9.58 6.51
C PRO A 261 18.57 -8.84 6.00
N TYR A 262 18.43 -7.56 6.36
CA TYR A 262 17.31 -6.73 5.96
C TYR A 262 17.41 -6.29 4.49
N LEU A 263 18.63 -5.99 4.01
CA LEU A 263 18.86 -5.74 2.59
C LEU A 263 18.55 -6.97 1.74
N LYS A 264 18.90 -8.17 2.21
CA LYS A 264 18.54 -9.42 1.52
C LYS A 264 17.02 -9.62 1.43
N ILE A 265 16.28 -9.31 2.49
CA ILE A 265 14.80 -9.34 2.44
C ILE A 265 14.27 -8.37 1.37
N LEU A 266 14.82 -7.15 1.34
CA LEU A 266 14.43 -6.13 0.38
C LEU A 266 14.71 -6.60 -1.06
N ASP A 267 15.92 -7.05 -1.33
CA ASP A 267 16.39 -7.50 -2.64
C ASP A 267 15.56 -8.70 -3.13
N ASN A 268 15.37 -9.71 -2.26
CA ASN A 268 14.57 -10.89 -2.60
C ASN A 268 13.13 -10.54 -2.96
N ARG A 269 12.46 -9.68 -2.18
CA ARG A 269 11.07 -9.28 -2.45
C ARG A 269 10.98 -8.35 -3.66
N TRP A 270 11.94 -7.46 -3.84
CA TRP A 270 12.03 -6.59 -5.00
C TRP A 270 12.17 -7.43 -6.27
N ASP A 271 13.19 -8.26 -6.36
CA ASP A 271 13.50 -9.01 -7.58
C ASP A 271 12.48 -10.10 -7.91
N ALA A 272 11.92 -10.78 -6.89
CA ALA A 272 10.96 -11.85 -7.12
C ALA A 272 9.53 -11.37 -7.39
N GLN A 273 9.13 -10.20 -6.89
CA GLN A 273 7.72 -9.80 -6.87
C GLN A 273 7.47 -8.43 -7.50
N LEU A 274 8.22 -7.41 -7.09
CA LEU A 274 7.88 -6.02 -7.37
C LEU A 274 8.62 -5.45 -8.59
N ARG A 275 9.81 -5.93 -8.90
CA ARG A 275 10.59 -5.49 -10.06
C ARG A 275 9.98 -6.07 -11.34
N LYS A 276 9.17 -5.24 -12.02
CA LYS A 276 8.53 -5.56 -13.30
C LYS A 276 9.00 -4.58 -14.36
N ASN A 277 9.06 -5.02 -15.61
CA ASN A 277 9.44 -4.16 -16.75
C ASN A 277 8.58 -2.90 -16.81
N LEU A 278 7.30 -3.01 -16.44
CA LEU A 278 6.39 -1.88 -16.40
C LEU A 278 6.82 -0.79 -15.39
N HIS A 279 7.35 -1.17 -14.22
CA HIS A 279 7.87 -0.21 -13.23
C HIS A 279 9.16 0.47 -13.72
N ALA A 280 10.04 -0.28 -14.40
CA ALA A 280 11.25 0.28 -15.01
C ALA A 280 10.92 1.24 -16.15
N ALA A 281 9.99 0.86 -17.04
CA ALA A 281 9.49 1.72 -18.11
C ALA A 281 8.83 2.99 -17.56
N GLY A 282 8.00 2.86 -16.51
CA GLY A 282 7.41 4.01 -15.83
C GLY A 282 8.46 5.00 -15.30
N TYR A 283 9.54 4.50 -14.72
CA TYR A 283 10.66 5.32 -14.29
C TYR A 283 11.38 6.01 -15.47
N TRP A 284 11.70 5.26 -16.52
CA TRP A 284 12.42 5.77 -17.69
C TRP A 284 11.64 6.87 -18.43
N LEU A 285 10.32 6.72 -18.49
CA LEU A 285 9.42 7.67 -19.15
C LEU A 285 9.04 8.85 -18.27
N ASN A 286 9.48 8.91 -17.01
CA ASN A 286 9.18 10.02 -16.10
C ASN A 286 10.17 11.18 -16.29
N PRO A 287 9.73 12.35 -16.84
CA PRO A 287 10.63 13.49 -17.06
C PRO A 287 11.27 14.01 -15.77
N SER A 288 10.55 13.94 -14.64
CA SER A 288 11.06 14.37 -13.33
C SER A 288 12.24 13.50 -12.85
N CYS A 289 12.30 12.26 -13.31
CA CYS A 289 13.41 11.36 -13.04
C CYS A 289 14.53 11.55 -14.07
N ARG A 290 14.15 11.62 -15.35
CA ARG A 290 15.08 11.70 -16.48
C ARG A 290 15.93 12.96 -16.51
N PHE A 291 15.36 14.10 -16.12
CA PHE A 291 16.07 15.38 -16.08
C PHE A 291 16.58 15.73 -14.67
N SER A 292 16.60 14.77 -13.74
CA SER A 292 17.16 15.02 -12.42
C SER A 292 18.69 14.93 -12.46
N PRO A 293 19.42 15.73 -11.66
CA PRO A 293 20.90 15.72 -11.64
C PRO A 293 21.52 14.37 -11.27
N GLU A 294 20.73 13.47 -10.70
CA GLU A 294 21.15 12.14 -10.27
C GLU A 294 20.97 11.05 -11.36
N TYR A 295 20.41 11.39 -12.52
CA TYR A 295 20.09 10.45 -13.58
C TYR A 295 21.32 9.75 -14.18
N GLU A 296 22.44 10.46 -14.32
CA GLU A 296 23.71 9.93 -14.85
C GLU A 296 24.24 8.71 -14.06
N ASN A 297 23.89 8.59 -12.77
CA ASN A 297 24.32 7.46 -11.94
C ASN A 297 23.54 6.14 -12.20
N HIS A 298 22.50 6.19 -13.03
CA HIS A 298 21.60 5.05 -13.29
C HIS A 298 21.39 4.74 -14.77
N GLU A 299 22.20 5.30 -15.68
CA GLU A 299 22.07 5.05 -17.13
C GLU A 299 22.15 3.56 -17.50
N ASN A 300 22.82 2.72 -16.68
CA ASN A 300 23.02 1.29 -16.92
C ASN A 300 22.01 0.37 -16.22
N THR A 301 20.85 0.86 -15.76
CA THR A 301 19.85 0.05 -15.01
C THR A 301 18.78 -0.65 -15.86
N THR A 302 18.99 -0.78 -17.18
CA THR A 302 18.18 -1.59 -18.10
C THR A 302 18.83 -2.91 -18.46
#